data_AF-D7JER1-F1
#
_entry.id   AF-D7JER1-F1
#
_cell.length_a   1.000
_cell.length_b   1.000
_cell.length_c   1.000
_cell.angle_alpha   90.00
_cell.angle_beta   90.00
_cell.angle_gamma   90.00
#
_symmetry.space_group_name_H-M   'P 1'
#
loop_
_entity.id
_entity.type
_entity.pdbx_description
1 polymer ?
#
loop_
_entity_poly.entity_id
_entity_poly.type
_entity_poly.pdbx_seq_one_letter_code
_entity_poly.pdbx_strand_id
1 'polypeptide(L)'
;MHQINRKIQNKIDNIKYLQNELMNFKNFSEDEISNLLQKFEKTPRDEVSFYFKALFTNLEFANVLLEIADKYKENKKIQINILSSIGNMIRRYGLEETDEIYDYFKTNMFIKNVGVYVAIHLPYLKRFEKENSWEYFMKIKDMTPKKMAETTFLNIVNEHITEIPNEHKGEVIALLKQKQQNSNNEGGQKYYQELIYTILKGE
;
A
#
# COMPACT_ATOMS: atom_id res chain seq x y z
N MET A 1 -5.20 21.41 -27.78
CA MET A 1 -4.19 21.19 -26.71
C MET A 1 -4.58 22.02 -25.50
N HIS A 2 -4.97 21.41 -24.38
CA HIS A 2 -5.09 22.16 -23.13
C HIS A 2 -3.71 22.58 -22.67
N GLN A 3 -3.54 23.87 -22.40
CA GLN A 3 -2.30 24.42 -21.88
C GLN A 3 -2.08 23.83 -20.46
N ILE A 4 -1.00 23.07 -20.29
CA ILE A 4 -0.66 22.46 -19.01
C ILE A 4 -0.34 23.60 -18.02
N ASN A 5 -1.01 23.62 -16.88
CA ASN A 5 -0.73 24.60 -15.82
C ASN A 5 0.71 24.40 -15.32
N ARG A 6 1.43 25.51 -15.05
CA ARG A 6 2.80 25.53 -14.51
C ARG A 6 3.00 24.60 -13.31
N LYS A 7 2.01 24.49 -12.40
CA LYS A 7 2.07 23.59 -11.24
C LYS A 7 2.15 22.12 -11.67
N ILE A 8 1.38 21.72 -12.69
CA ILE A 8 1.40 20.36 -13.23
C ILE A 8 2.72 20.12 -13.96
N GLN A 9 3.19 21.09 -14.74
CA GLN A 9 4.49 20.98 -15.43
C GLN A 9 5.64 20.76 -14.45
N ASN A 10 5.71 21.55 -13.37
CA ASN A 10 6.74 21.38 -12.33
C ASN A 10 6.69 19.97 -11.69
N LYS A 11 5.51 19.39 -11.50
CA LYS A 11 5.35 18.02 -11.00
C LYS A 11 5.86 16.99 -12.01
N ILE A 12 5.52 17.15 -13.29
CA ILE A 12 6.02 16.29 -14.37
C ILE A 12 7.54 16.32 -14.39
N ASP A 13 8.14 17.51 -14.36
CA ASP A 13 9.59 17.67 -14.44
C ASP A 13 10.29 17.04 -13.23
N ASN A 14 9.71 17.20 -12.03
CA ASN A 14 10.22 16.55 -10.82
C ASN A 14 10.11 15.01 -10.89
N ILE A 15 8.99 14.46 -11.38
CA ILE A 15 8.84 13.00 -11.53
C ILE A 15 9.89 12.49 -12.52
N LYS A 16 10.04 13.13 -13.69
CA LYS A 16 11.02 12.75 -14.70
C LYS A 16 12.45 12.82 -14.17
N TYR A 17 12.78 13.87 -13.43
CA TYR A 17 14.07 14.01 -12.78
C TYR A 17 14.33 12.82 -11.83
N LEU A 18 13.41 12.53 -10.91
CA LEU A 18 13.57 11.42 -9.96
C LEU A 18 13.67 10.07 -10.65
N GLN A 19 12.87 9.83 -11.70
CA GLN A 19 12.96 8.60 -12.50
C GLN A 19 14.32 8.49 -13.18
N ASN A 20 14.83 9.56 -13.77
CA ASN A 20 16.15 9.58 -14.40
C ASN A 20 17.27 9.28 -13.42
N GLU A 21 17.26 9.90 -12.23
CA GLU A 21 18.28 9.62 -11.20
C GLU A 21 18.22 8.15 -10.75
N LEU A 22 17.00 7.61 -10.52
CA LEU A 22 16.81 6.23 -10.12
C LEU A 22 17.16 5.22 -11.22
N MET A 23 16.96 5.53 -12.50
CA MET A 23 17.45 4.71 -13.61
C MET A 23 18.99 4.62 -13.62
N ASN A 24 19.67 5.65 -13.10
CA ASN A 24 21.12 5.69 -12.95
C ASN A 24 21.59 5.27 -11.55
N PHE A 25 20.79 4.50 -10.80
CA PHE A 25 21.04 4.21 -9.38
C PHE A 25 22.42 3.62 -9.09
N LYS A 26 23.04 2.94 -10.07
CA LYS A 26 24.37 2.32 -9.95
C LYS A 26 25.49 3.33 -9.68
N ASN A 27 25.25 4.62 -9.95
CA ASN A 27 26.22 5.71 -9.73
C ASN A 27 26.11 6.35 -8.34
N PHE A 28 25.17 5.89 -7.50
CA PHE A 28 24.89 6.50 -6.20
C PHE A 28 25.15 5.51 -5.06
N SER A 29 25.45 6.08 -3.90
CA SER A 29 25.49 5.36 -2.63
C SER A 29 24.09 4.92 -2.19
N GLU A 30 24.03 3.95 -1.28
CA GLU A 30 22.76 3.48 -0.71
C GLU A 30 21.94 4.59 -0.03
N ASP A 31 22.61 5.52 0.66
CA ASP A 31 21.95 6.66 1.31
C ASP A 31 21.34 7.64 0.29
N GLU A 32 22.04 7.90 -0.81
CA GLU A 32 21.53 8.72 -1.90
C GLU A 32 20.30 8.07 -2.56
N ILE A 33 20.35 6.76 -2.81
CA ILE A 33 19.20 5.99 -3.32
C ILE A 33 18.03 6.02 -2.35
N SER A 34 18.29 5.81 -1.06
CA SER A 34 17.28 5.88 0.00
C SER A 34 16.57 7.24 0.03
N ASN A 35 17.32 8.32 -0.19
CA ASN A 35 16.78 9.68 -0.25
C ASN A 35 16.00 9.97 -1.54
N LEU A 36 16.48 9.48 -2.69
CA LEU A 36 15.78 9.60 -3.97
C LEU A 36 14.45 8.85 -3.94
N LEU A 37 14.44 7.60 -3.46
CA LEU A 37 13.23 6.78 -3.31
C LEU A 37 12.23 7.41 -2.34
N GLN A 38 12.70 8.01 -1.24
CA GLN A 38 11.82 8.69 -0.29
C GLN A 38 11.13 9.92 -0.90
N LYS A 39 11.78 10.60 -1.85
CA LYS A 39 11.17 11.69 -2.61
C LYS A 39 10.21 11.14 -3.66
N PHE A 40 10.61 10.09 -4.36
CA PHE A 40 9.82 9.47 -5.42
C PHE A 40 8.51 8.87 -4.89
N GLU A 41 8.53 8.15 -3.76
CA GLU A 41 7.36 7.47 -3.18
C GLU A 41 6.16 8.40 -2.97
N LYS A 42 6.42 9.68 -2.66
CA LYS A 42 5.37 10.68 -2.47
C LYS A 42 4.67 11.07 -3.77
N THR A 43 5.38 11.00 -4.89
CA THR A 43 4.88 11.50 -6.18
C THR A 43 3.68 10.74 -6.73
N PRO A 44 3.59 9.38 -6.70
CA PRO A 44 2.36 8.69 -7.09
C PRO A 44 1.24 8.85 -6.04
N ARG A 45 1.55 9.23 -4.80
CA ARG A 45 0.57 9.41 -3.71
C ARG A 45 -0.13 10.78 -3.71
N ASP A 46 0.50 11.82 -4.24
CA ASP A 46 0.02 13.21 -4.11
C ASP A 46 -1.34 13.48 -4.78
N GLU A 47 -1.34 13.79 -6.08
CA GLU A 47 -2.53 14.22 -6.82
C GLU A 47 -2.66 13.33 -8.04
N VAL A 48 -3.76 12.57 -8.11
CA VAL A 48 -4.01 11.71 -9.27
C VAL A 48 -4.35 12.60 -10.44
N SER A 49 -3.52 12.54 -11.48
CA SER A 49 -3.69 13.32 -12.69
C SER A 49 -3.44 12.48 -13.92
N PHE A 50 -4.26 12.66 -14.95
CA PHE A 50 -4.07 11.97 -16.22
C PHE A 50 -2.71 12.29 -16.85
N TYR A 51 -2.16 13.48 -16.59
CA TYR A 51 -0.84 13.90 -17.07
C TYR A 51 0.31 13.04 -16.52
N PHE A 52 0.12 12.37 -15.38
CA PHE A 52 1.16 11.54 -14.75
C PHE A 52 1.03 10.06 -15.12
N LYS A 53 -0.06 9.66 -15.79
CA LYS A 53 -0.34 8.25 -16.08
C LYS A 53 0.82 7.57 -16.80
N ALA A 54 1.27 8.14 -17.92
CA ALA A 54 2.38 7.58 -18.69
C ALA A 54 3.71 7.49 -17.90
N LEU A 55 3.92 8.37 -16.91
CA LEU A 55 5.11 8.33 -16.06
C LEU A 55 5.04 7.17 -15.07
N PHE A 56 3.86 6.86 -14.56
CA PHE A 56 3.65 5.84 -13.53
C PHE A 56 3.23 4.46 -14.07
N THR A 57 2.95 4.33 -15.36
CA THR A 57 2.66 3.05 -16.01
C THR A 57 3.85 2.50 -16.83
N ASN A 58 5.05 3.04 -16.63
CA ASN A 58 6.25 2.58 -17.32
C ASN A 58 6.82 1.32 -16.63
N LEU A 59 6.72 0.16 -17.30
CA LEU A 59 7.25 -1.11 -16.81
C LEU A 59 8.78 -1.16 -16.74
N GLU A 60 9.49 -0.47 -17.65
CA GLU A 60 10.96 -0.38 -17.58
C GLU A 60 11.39 0.28 -16.26
N PHE A 61 10.71 1.35 -15.88
CA PHE A 61 10.98 2.02 -14.61
C PHE A 61 10.57 1.17 -13.41
N ALA A 62 9.46 0.43 -13.48
CA ALA A 62 9.07 -0.51 -12.43
C ALA A 62 10.14 -1.61 -12.23
N ASN A 63 10.72 -2.13 -13.32
CA ASN A 63 11.80 -3.12 -13.25
C ASN A 63 13.06 -2.53 -12.60
N VAL A 64 13.41 -1.27 -12.88
CA VAL A 64 14.49 -0.58 -12.17
C VAL A 64 14.23 -0.52 -10.66
N LEU A 65 12.99 -0.23 -10.24
CA LEU A 65 12.65 -0.27 -8.82
C LEU A 65 12.84 -1.67 -8.21
N LEU A 66 12.48 -2.73 -8.94
CA LEU A 66 12.70 -4.11 -8.50
C LEU A 66 14.20 -4.47 -8.44
N GLU A 67 15.01 -4.02 -9.40
CA GLU A 67 16.48 -4.19 -9.35
C GLU A 67 17.09 -3.51 -8.11
N ILE A 68 16.63 -2.30 -7.79
CA ILE A 68 17.05 -1.59 -6.57
C ILE A 68 16.61 -2.39 -5.34
N ALA A 69 15.39 -2.90 -5.33
CA ALA A 69 14.88 -3.70 -4.21
C ALA A 69 15.71 -4.96 -3.96
N ASP A 70 16.09 -5.68 -5.00
CA ASP A 70 16.93 -6.87 -4.91
C ASP A 70 18.34 -6.54 -4.40
N LYS A 71 18.96 -5.51 -4.96
CA LYS A 71 20.31 -5.06 -4.54
C LYS A 71 20.36 -4.66 -3.06
N TYR A 72 19.32 -4.02 -2.55
CA TYR A 72 19.26 -3.50 -1.18
C TYR A 72 18.18 -4.20 -0.33
N LYS A 73 18.05 -5.52 -0.47
CA LYS A 73 17.03 -6.34 0.20
C LYS A 73 16.95 -6.18 1.73
N GLU A 74 18.09 -5.95 2.38
CA GLU A 74 18.16 -5.78 3.85
C GLU A 74 17.76 -4.36 4.31
N ASN A 75 17.75 -3.38 3.40
CA ASN A 75 17.40 -2.00 3.72
C ASN A 75 15.88 -1.81 3.72
N LYS A 76 15.28 -1.92 4.90
CA LYS A 76 13.83 -1.78 5.10
C LYS A 76 13.26 -0.47 4.59
N LYS A 77 14.00 0.65 4.69
CA LYS A 77 13.51 1.96 4.21
C LYS A 77 13.38 1.95 2.69
N ILE A 78 14.36 1.37 1.99
CA ILE A 78 14.30 1.18 0.53
C ILE A 78 13.12 0.29 0.16
N GLN A 79 12.98 -0.87 0.82
CA GLN A 79 11.86 -1.80 0.56
C GLN A 79 10.50 -1.13 0.74
N ILE A 80 10.30 -0.40 1.84
CA ILE A 80 9.05 0.30 2.13
C ILE A 80 8.73 1.35 1.06
N ASN A 81 9.72 2.13 0.63
CA ASN A 81 9.51 3.17 -0.37
C ASN A 81 9.16 2.57 -1.73
N ILE A 82 9.78 1.45 -2.12
CA ILE A 82 9.52 0.77 -3.37
C ILE A 82 8.13 0.11 -3.36
N LEU A 83 7.79 -0.65 -2.31
CA LEU A 83 6.46 -1.24 -2.12
C LEU A 83 5.36 -0.18 -2.21
N SER A 84 5.53 0.94 -1.50
CA SER A 84 4.58 2.04 -1.51
C SER A 84 4.48 2.70 -2.89
N SER A 85 5.61 2.86 -3.58
CA SER A 85 5.65 3.45 -4.93
C SER A 85 4.91 2.58 -5.94
N ILE A 86 5.31 1.30 -6.06
CA ILE A 86 4.70 0.35 -7.01
C ILE A 86 3.23 0.15 -6.69
N GLY A 87 2.87 -0.01 -5.41
CA GLY A 87 1.48 -0.19 -4.98
C GLY A 87 0.59 1.00 -5.36
N ASN A 88 1.09 2.24 -5.25
CA ASN A 88 0.36 3.42 -5.72
C ASN A 88 0.35 3.55 -7.25
N MET A 89 1.44 3.20 -7.94
CA MET A 89 1.49 3.18 -9.41
C MET A 89 0.43 2.23 -9.98
N ILE A 90 0.25 1.04 -9.40
CA ILE A 90 -0.80 0.09 -9.78
C ILE A 90 -2.17 0.67 -9.44
N ARG A 91 -2.43 0.96 -8.16
CA ARG A 91 -3.77 1.31 -7.67
C ARG A 91 -4.32 2.62 -8.26
N ARG A 92 -3.47 3.61 -8.51
CA ARG A 92 -3.91 4.96 -8.89
C ARG A 92 -3.73 5.26 -10.38
N TYR A 93 -2.76 4.62 -11.03
CA TYR A 93 -2.42 4.93 -12.43
C TYR A 93 -2.60 3.72 -13.36
N GLY A 94 -2.77 2.52 -12.82
CA GLY A 94 -2.98 1.30 -13.59
C GLY A 94 -1.69 0.76 -14.19
N LEU A 95 -0.56 0.86 -13.47
CA LEU A 95 0.63 0.06 -13.80
C LEU A 95 0.21 -1.41 -13.87
N GLU A 96 0.69 -2.11 -14.89
CA GLU A 96 0.44 -3.54 -15.05
C GLU A 96 1.16 -4.34 -13.96
N GLU A 97 0.45 -5.31 -13.39
CA GLU A 97 1.00 -6.24 -12.42
C GLU A 97 1.65 -7.41 -13.14
N THR A 98 2.98 -7.48 -13.06
CA THR A 98 3.76 -8.62 -13.55
C THR A 98 3.96 -9.66 -12.44
N ASP A 99 4.44 -10.85 -12.82
CA ASP A 99 4.82 -11.93 -11.90
C ASP A 99 5.84 -11.44 -10.87
N GLU A 100 6.86 -10.72 -11.33
CA GLU A 100 7.95 -10.21 -10.50
C GLU A 100 7.46 -9.19 -9.48
N ILE A 101 6.52 -8.33 -9.87
CA ILE A 101 5.89 -7.39 -8.94
C ILE A 101 5.10 -8.18 -7.89
N TYR A 102 4.26 -9.13 -8.29
CA TYR A 102 3.47 -9.90 -7.35
C TYR A 102 4.34 -10.69 -6.36
N ASP A 103 5.37 -11.38 -6.85
CA ASP A 103 6.32 -12.13 -6.04
C ASP A 103 7.10 -11.21 -5.10
N TYR A 104 7.44 -9.99 -5.53
CA TYR A 104 8.05 -8.99 -4.68
C TYR A 104 7.16 -8.61 -3.48
N PHE A 105 5.85 -8.40 -3.69
CA PHE A 105 4.92 -8.14 -2.58
C PHE A 105 4.79 -9.37 -1.67
N LYS A 106 4.65 -10.56 -2.26
CA LYS A 106 4.47 -11.82 -1.52
C LYS A 106 5.67 -12.15 -0.63
N THR A 107 6.88 -12.02 -1.14
CA THR A 107 8.12 -12.29 -0.38
C THR A 107 8.31 -11.32 0.79
N ASN A 108 7.75 -10.12 0.72
CA ASN A 108 7.85 -9.10 1.78
C ASN A 108 6.68 -9.12 2.79
N MET A 109 5.62 -9.91 2.56
CA MET A 109 4.33 -9.76 3.26
C MET A 109 4.36 -10.03 4.76
N PHE A 110 5.37 -10.74 5.27
CA PHE A 110 5.54 -11.06 6.69
C PHE A 110 6.82 -10.48 7.31
N ILE A 111 7.58 -9.67 6.56
CA ILE A 111 8.82 -9.08 7.08
C ILE A 111 8.48 -8.03 8.16
N LYS A 112 9.06 -8.18 9.35
CA LYS A 112 8.82 -7.26 10.47
C LYS A 112 9.13 -5.81 10.09
N ASN A 113 8.17 -4.91 10.32
CA ASN A 113 8.15 -3.48 9.95
C ASN A 113 7.99 -3.17 8.45
N VAL A 114 7.90 -4.18 7.58
CA VAL A 114 7.72 -4.01 6.13
C VAL A 114 6.37 -4.59 5.68
N GLY A 115 5.98 -5.75 6.20
CA GLY A 115 4.77 -6.47 5.80
C GLY A 115 3.48 -5.66 5.93
N VAL A 116 3.41 -4.70 6.86
CA VAL A 116 2.24 -3.80 6.96
C VAL A 116 2.10 -2.89 5.72
N TYR A 117 3.20 -2.52 5.06
CA TYR A 117 3.16 -1.74 3.82
C TYR A 117 2.74 -2.61 2.64
N VAL A 118 3.12 -3.89 2.65
CA VAL A 118 2.58 -4.88 1.71
C VAL A 118 1.06 -4.98 1.89
N ALA A 119 0.59 -5.10 3.13
CA ALA A 119 -0.83 -5.22 3.47
C ALA A 119 -1.70 -4.04 3.00
N ILE A 120 -1.13 -2.85 2.81
CA ILE A 120 -1.84 -1.68 2.27
C ILE A 120 -2.16 -1.85 0.77
N HIS A 121 -1.41 -2.67 0.05
CA HIS A 121 -1.41 -2.70 -1.41
C HIS A 121 -1.75 -4.06 -1.99
N LEU A 122 -1.22 -5.14 -1.39
CA LEU A 122 -1.41 -6.52 -1.83
C LEU A 122 -2.88 -6.90 -2.05
N PRO A 123 -3.85 -6.51 -1.20
CA PRO A 123 -5.27 -6.84 -1.43
C PRO A 123 -5.87 -6.27 -2.72
N TYR A 124 -5.22 -5.28 -3.33
CA TYR A 124 -5.65 -4.64 -4.57
C TYR A 124 -4.94 -5.18 -5.81
N LEU A 125 -4.00 -6.10 -5.65
CA LEU A 125 -3.35 -6.79 -6.76
C LEU A 125 -4.31 -7.81 -7.39
N LYS A 126 -4.33 -7.89 -8.72
CA LYS A 126 -5.20 -8.77 -9.51
C LYS A 126 -4.99 -10.24 -9.18
N ARG A 127 -3.76 -10.67 -8.90
CA ARG A 127 -3.44 -12.06 -8.54
C ARG A 127 -3.66 -12.37 -7.06
N PHE A 128 -4.11 -11.41 -6.26
CA PHE A 128 -4.43 -11.67 -4.87
C PHE A 128 -5.79 -12.37 -4.76
N GLU A 129 -5.77 -13.67 -4.43
CA GLU A 129 -6.97 -14.47 -4.23
C GLU A 129 -7.71 -14.05 -2.96
N LYS A 130 -8.85 -13.37 -3.13
CA LYS A 130 -9.65 -12.83 -2.01
C LYS A 130 -10.45 -13.90 -1.25
N GLU A 131 -10.77 -15.02 -1.88
CA GLU A 131 -11.64 -16.04 -1.28
C GLU A 131 -10.98 -16.79 -0.10
N ASN A 132 -9.64 -16.91 -0.10
CA ASN A 132 -8.85 -17.54 0.97
C ASN A 132 -7.92 -16.54 1.69
N SER A 133 -8.14 -15.22 1.50
CA SER A 133 -7.22 -14.21 2.04
C SER A 133 -7.42 -13.88 3.51
N TRP A 134 -8.50 -14.36 4.13
CA TRP A 134 -8.83 -13.98 5.50
C TRP A 134 -7.81 -14.46 6.53
N GLU A 135 -7.18 -15.61 6.32
CA GLU A 135 -6.05 -16.04 7.15
C GLU A 135 -4.90 -15.02 7.13
N TYR A 136 -4.63 -14.43 5.96
CA TYR A 136 -3.65 -13.36 5.84
C TYR A 136 -4.14 -12.07 6.50
N PHE A 137 -5.39 -11.67 6.25
CA PHE A 137 -5.96 -10.46 6.84
C PHE A 137 -5.94 -10.49 8.36
N MET A 138 -6.32 -11.61 8.97
CA MET A 138 -6.26 -11.78 10.42
C MET A 138 -4.84 -11.63 10.97
N LYS A 139 -3.81 -12.03 10.22
CA LYS A 139 -2.41 -11.82 10.63
C LYS A 139 -1.97 -10.35 10.56
N ILE A 140 -2.64 -9.49 9.79
CA ILE A 140 -2.30 -8.06 9.66
C ILE A 140 -2.39 -7.36 11.01
N LYS A 141 -3.41 -7.66 11.83
CA LYS A 141 -3.61 -6.99 13.14
C LYS A 141 -2.42 -7.16 14.10
N ASP A 142 -1.64 -8.21 13.90
CA ASP A 142 -0.49 -8.57 14.72
C ASP A 142 0.85 -8.05 14.13
N MET A 143 0.81 -7.39 12.97
CA MET A 143 1.99 -6.81 12.32
C MET A 143 2.53 -5.57 13.05
N THR A 144 3.75 -5.19 12.67
CA THR A 144 4.39 -3.95 13.12
C THR A 144 4.62 -2.98 11.97
N PRO A 145 4.51 -1.65 12.19
CA PRO A 145 4.14 -0.99 13.46
C PRO A 145 2.64 -1.14 13.83
N LYS A 146 2.36 -1.37 15.11
CA LYS A 146 1.01 -1.74 15.62
C LYS A 146 -0.11 -0.78 15.18
N LYS A 147 0.12 0.53 15.30
CA LYS A 147 -0.89 1.53 14.92
C LYS A 147 -1.27 1.43 13.44
N MET A 148 -0.27 1.25 12.57
CA MET A 148 -0.50 1.12 11.14
C MET A 148 -1.18 -0.22 10.82
N ALA A 149 -0.70 -1.31 11.42
CA ALA A 149 -1.28 -2.64 11.28
C ALA A 149 -2.76 -2.66 11.63
N GLU A 150 -3.12 -2.07 12.76
CA GLU A 150 -4.50 -1.97 13.21
C GLU A 150 -5.37 -1.12 12.25
N THR A 151 -4.88 0.05 11.83
CA THR A 151 -5.60 0.88 10.84
C THR A 151 -5.80 0.13 9.51
N THR A 152 -4.77 -0.53 9.00
CA THR A 152 -4.85 -1.32 7.77
C THR A 152 -5.86 -2.46 7.92
N PHE A 153 -5.81 -3.20 9.02
CA PHE A 153 -6.77 -4.28 9.29
C PHE A 153 -8.22 -3.77 9.37
N LEU A 154 -8.47 -2.67 10.09
CA LEU A 154 -9.81 -2.09 10.18
C LEU A 154 -10.34 -1.58 8.84
N ASN A 155 -9.48 -1.03 7.97
CA ASN A 155 -9.87 -0.65 6.62
C ASN A 155 -10.29 -1.86 5.80
N ILE A 156 -9.54 -2.96 5.86
CA ILE A 156 -9.88 -4.22 5.18
C ILE A 156 -11.21 -4.78 5.71
N VAL A 157 -11.41 -4.81 7.04
CA VAL A 157 -12.67 -5.25 7.64
C VAL A 157 -13.85 -4.41 7.14
N ASN A 158 -13.68 -3.10 7.05
CA ASN A 158 -14.73 -2.21 6.54
C ASN A 158 -15.02 -2.44 5.05
N GLU A 159 -13.98 -2.59 4.23
CA GLU A 159 -14.11 -2.82 2.78
C GLU A 159 -14.75 -4.18 2.45
N HIS A 160 -14.50 -5.19 3.28
CA HIS A 160 -14.91 -6.59 3.06
C HIS A 160 -15.86 -7.11 4.14
N ILE A 161 -16.66 -6.22 4.76
CA ILE A 161 -17.43 -6.54 5.97
C ILE A 161 -18.49 -7.64 5.78
N THR A 162 -18.97 -7.84 4.55
CA THR A 162 -19.94 -8.88 4.20
C THR A 162 -19.29 -10.20 3.80
N GLU A 163 -17.96 -10.22 3.64
CA GLU A 163 -17.19 -11.35 3.14
C GLU A 163 -16.40 -12.05 4.26
N ILE A 164 -16.59 -11.64 5.52
CA ILE A 164 -15.88 -12.21 6.68
C ILE A 164 -16.35 -13.65 6.94
N PRO A 165 -15.45 -14.65 6.91
CA PRO A 165 -15.77 -16.03 7.25
C PRO A 165 -16.29 -16.14 8.68
N ASN A 166 -17.26 -17.02 8.89
CA ASN A 166 -17.90 -17.21 10.19
C ASN A 166 -16.90 -17.50 11.32
N GLU A 167 -15.83 -18.25 11.03
CA GLU A 167 -14.75 -18.56 11.98
C GLU A 167 -13.98 -17.33 12.49
N HIS A 168 -13.95 -16.23 11.72
CA HIS A 168 -13.25 -15.00 12.08
C HIS A 168 -14.18 -13.91 12.62
N LYS A 169 -15.50 -13.98 12.36
CA LYS A 169 -16.48 -12.97 12.81
C LYS A 169 -16.37 -12.68 14.31
N GLY A 170 -16.24 -13.71 15.15
CA GLY A 170 -16.15 -13.55 16.60
C GLY A 170 -14.95 -12.71 17.04
N GLU A 171 -13.78 -12.97 16.47
CA GLU A 171 -12.54 -12.23 16.77
C GLU A 171 -12.62 -10.78 16.26
N VAL A 172 -13.14 -10.57 15.05
CA VAL A 172 -13.36 -9.22 14.49
C VAL A 172 -14.33 -8.42 15.37
N ILE A 173 -15.46 -9.01 15.78
CA ILE A 173 -16.44 -8.34 16.66
C ILE A 173 -15.81 -7.97 18.00
N ALA A 174 -14.99 -8.85 18.59
CA ALA A 174 -14.29 -8.57 19.84
C ALA A 174 -13.35 -7.35 19.71
N LEU A 175 -12.59 -7.27 18.60
CA LEU A 175 -11.74 -6.12 18.32
C LEU A 175 -12.56 -4.83 18.14
N LEU A 176 -13.65 -4.87 17.37
CA LEU A 176 -14.52 -3.71 17.14
C LEU A 176 -15.18 -3.23 18.44
N LYS A 177 -15.62 -4.13 19.32
CA LYS A 177 -16.15 -3.79 20.65
C LYS A 177 -15.10 -3.08 21.51
N GLN A 178 -13.85 -3.57 21.49
CA GLN A 178 -12.76 -2.91 22.19
C GLN A 178 -12.52 -1.49 21.63
N LYS A 179 -12.56 -1.31 20.30
CA LYS A 179 -12.40 0.01 19.67
C LYS A 179 -13.55 0.96 19.98
N GLN A 180 -14.78 0.44 20.02
CA GLN A 180 -15.96 1.18 20.44
C GLN A 180 -15.80 1.70 21.87
N GLN A 181 -15.44 0.84 22.82
CA GLN A 181 -15.25 1.22 24.23
C GLN A 181 -14.14 2.24 24.44
N ASN A 182 -13.07 2.14 23.64
CA ASN A 182 -11.93 3.06 23.71
C ASN A 182 -12.16 4.39 22.95
N SER A 183 -13.26 4.52 22.21
CA SER A 183 -13.57 5.75 21.48
C SER A 183 -14.00 6.85 22.44
N ASN A 184 -13.31 7.98 22.40
CA ASN A 184 -13.56 9.14 23.24
C ASN A 184 -14.67 10.08 22.72
N ASN A 185 -15.29 9.74 21.59
CA ASN A 185 -16.36 10.51 20.99
C ASN A 185 -17.48 9.61 20.45
N GLU A 186 -18.70 10.15 20.43
CA GLU A 186 -19.91 9.45 19.98
C GLU A 186 -19.80 8.99 18.53
N GLY A 187 -19.15 9.77 17.67
CA GLY A 187 -18.98 9.42 16.25
C GLY A 187 -18.21 8.11 16.06
N GLY A 188 -17.08 7.95 16.76
CA GLY A 188 -16.30 6.72 16.73
C GLY A 188 -17.04 5.54 17.38
N GLN A 189 -17.77 5.79 18.48
CA GLN A 189 -18.58 4.73 19.11
C GLN A 189 -19.66 4.22 18.16
N LYS A 190 -20.36 5.13 17.47
CA LYS A 190 -21.39 4.81 16.49
C LYS A 190 -20.81 4.09 15.28
N TYR A 191 -19.67 4.55 14.75
CA TYR A 191 -18.98 3.90 13.65
C TYR A 191 -18.70 2.42 13.93
N TYR A 192 -18.07 2.10 15.06
CA TYR A 192 -17.78 0.70 15.39
C TYR A 192 -19.05 -0.12 15.68
N GLN A 193 -20.09 0.50 16.24
CA GLN A 193 -21.40 -0.14 16.44
C GLN A 193 -22.04 -0.55 15.11
N GLU A 194 -21.99 0.31 14.10
CA GLU A 194 -22.52 0.05 12.76
C GLU A 194 -21.79 -1.11 12.07
N LEU A 195 -20.46 -1.18 12.22
CA LEU A 195 -19.68 -2.32 11.70
C LEU A 195 -20.09 -3.64 12.38
N ILE A 196 -20.19 -3.66 13.72
CA ILE A 196 -20.62 -4.85 14.47
C ILE A 196 -22.02 -5.29 14.03
N TYR A 197 -22.96 -4.35 13.91
CA TYR A 197 -24.32 -4.64 13.47
C TYR A 197 -24.36 -5.24 12.06
N THR A 198 -23.53 -4.72 11.15
CA THR A 198 -23.44 -5.22 9.77
C THR A 198 -22.97 -6.67 9.73
N ILE A 199 -21.97 -7.04 10.53
CA ILE A 199 -21.46 -8.42 10.62
C ILE A 199 -22.55 -9.37 11.14
N LEU A 200 -23.29 -8.96 12.17
CA LEU A 200 -24.35 -9.77 12.79
C LEU A 200 -25.60 -9.92 11.93
N LYS A 201 -25.91 -8.93 11.08
CA LYS A 201 -27.07 -8.98 10.18
C LYS A 201 -26.83 -9.89 8.96
N GLY A 202 -25.57 -10.17 8.62
CA GLY A 202 -25.18 -11.10 7.57
C GLY A 202 -25.13 -12.57 8.02
N GLU A 203 -25.86 -12.92 9.08
CA GLU A 203 -26.14 -14.29 9.55
C GLU A 203 -27.58 -14.69 9.18
#